data_AF-A0A7K7J1A2-F1
#
_entry.id   AF-A0A7K7J1A2-F1
#
_cell.length_a   1.000
_cell.length_b   1.000
_cell.length_c   1.000
_cell.angle_alpha   90.00
_cell.angle_beta   90.00
_cell.angle_gamma   90.00
#
_symmetry.space_group_name_H-M   'P 1'
#
loop_
_entity.id
_entity.type
_entity.pdbx_description
1 polymer ?
#
loop_
_entity_poly.entity_id
_entity_poly.type
_entity_poly.pdbx_seq_one_letter_code
_entity_poly.pdbx_strand_id
1 'polypeptide(L)'
;RSRYTQARKCAAELLLSLVEKMGVTKLAGTPRTERLAQVAGKLAQDRHQDTRHYGQEMVKMLLNNQKFKKLLEQSLSKHDL
;
A
#
# COMPACT_ATOMS: atom_id res chain seq x y z
N ARG A 1 -2.66 7.98 -22.20
CA ARG A 1 -2.64 7.79 -20.72
C ARG A 1 -3.48 8.90 -20.08
N SER A 2 -4.45 8.60 -19.21
CA SER A 2 -5.25 9.65 -18.54
C SER A 2 -4.44 10.35 -17.44
N ARG A 3 -4.65 11.67 -17.24
CA ARG A 3 -4.03 12.45 -16.16
C ARG A 3 -4.25 11.82 -14.78
N TYR A 4 -5.41 11.21 -14.57
CA TYR A 4 -5.75 10.49 -13.35
C TYR A 4 -4.86 9.26 -13.09
N THR A 5 -4.51 8.52 -14.13
CA THR A 5 -3.61 7.36 -14.02
C THR A 5 -2.19 7.78 -13.67
N GLN A 6 -1.72 8.91 -14.21
CA GLN A 6 -0.38 9.43 -13.92
C GLN A 6 -0.28 9.98 -12.49
N ALA A 7 -1.30 10.67 -12.01
CA ALA A 7 -1.38 11.12 -10.62
C ALA A 7 -1.38 9.96 -9.62
N ARG A 8 -2.17 8.91 -9.87
CA ARG A 8 -2.18 7.69 -9.05
C ARG A 8 -0.83 6.98 -9.03
N LYS A 9 -0.16 6.88 -10.19
CA LYS A 9 1.19 6.30 -10.29
C LYS A 9 2.19 7.09 -9.43
N CYS A 10 2.22 8.41 -9.58
CA CYS A 10 3.11 9.29 -8.83
C CYS A 10 2.86 9.18 -7.32
N ALA A 11 1.59 9.17 -6.90
CA ALA A 11 1.23 9.00 -5.49
C ALA A 11 1.68 7.64 -4.94
N ALA A 12 1.51 6.55 -5.71
CA ALA A 12 1.95 5.21 -5.30
C ALA A 12 3.48 5.12 -5.15
N GLU A 13 4.23 5.74 -6.07
CA GLU A 13 5.69 5.82 -6.03
C GLU A 13 6.19 6.59 -4.79
N LEU A 14 5.62 7.77 -4.54
CA LEU A 14 5.96 8.60 -3.37
C LEU A 14 5.63 7.89 -2.04
N LEU A 15 4.50 7.18 -2.00
CA LEU A 15 4.11 6.39 -0.82
C LEU A 15 5.09 5.24 -0.59
N LEU A 16 5.48 4.50 -1.63
CA LEU A 16 6.48 3.44 -1.51
C LEU A 16 7.80 3.99 -0.96
N SER A 17 8.31 5.09 -1.53
CA SER A 17 9.52 5.74 -1.02
C SER A 17 9.41 6.18 0.44
N LEU A 18 8.23 6.59 0.90
CA LEU A 18 8.00 6.94 2.30
C LEU A 18 8.00 5.69 3.21
N VAL A 19 7.43 4.57 2.74
CA VAL A 19 7.45 3.29 3.44
C VAL A 19 8.87 2.77 3.60
N GLU A 20 9.68 2.86 2.54
CA GLU A 20 11.10 2.50 2.55
C GLU A 20 11.89 3.37 3.53
N LYS A 21 11.72 4.70 3.45
CA LYS A 21 12.48 5.65 4.29
C LYS A 21 12.13 5.58 5.77
N MET A 22 10.85 5.46 6.11
CA MET A 22 10.43 5.45 7.51
C MET A 22 10.56 4.07 8.16
N GLY A 23 10.51 3.01 7.36
CA GLY A 23 10.50 1.64 7.83
C GLY A 23 9.14 1.22 8.41
N VAL A 24 8.85 -0.06 8.26
CA VAL A 24 7.56 -0.67 8.61
C VAL A 24 7.26 -0.57 10.11
N THR A 25 8.27 -0.75 10.97
CA THR A 25 8.08 -0.71 12.43
C THR A 25 7.64 0.67 12.92
N LYS A 26 8.26 1.75 12.43
CA LYS A 26 7.87 3.12 12.78
C LYS A 26 6.46 3.43 12.28
N LEU A 27 6.17 3.02 11.05
CA LEU A 27 4.86 3.19 10.45
C LEU A 27 3.74 2.49 11.23
N ALA A 28 3.99 1.29 11.75
CA ALA A 28 3.04 0.52 12.55
C ALA A 28 2.65 1.20 13.88
N GLY A 29 3.50 2.09 14.38
CA GLY A 29 3.24 2.91 15.57
C GLY A 29 2.39 4.15 15.30
N THR A 30 2.09 4.47 14.03
CA THR A 30 1.40 5.73 13.70
C THR A 30 -0.13 5.57 13.70
N PRO A 31 -0.88 6.67 13.91
CA PRO A 31 -2.33 6.69 13.70
C PRO A 31 -2.76 6.40 12.25
N ARG A 32 -1.82 6.42 11.30
CA ARG A 32 -2.09 6.18 9.87
C ARG A 32 -1.91 4.73 9.46
N THR A 33 -1.51 3.84 10.37
CA THR A 33 -1.23 2.41 10.09
C THR A 33 -2.35 1.73 9.30
N GLU A 34 -3.61 1.85 9.76
CA GLU A 34 -4.75 1.22 9.09
C GLU A 34 -4.99 1.79 7.69
N ARG A 35 -5.00 3.12 7.56
CA ARG A 35 -5.16 3.77 6.26
C ARG A 35 -4.05 3.37 5.29
N LEU A 36 -2.81 3.25 5.75
CA LEU A 36 -1.69 2.82 4.92
C LEU A 36 -1.90 1.38 4.42
N ALA A 37 -2.32 0.46 5.29
CA ALA A 37 -2.62 -0.92 4.88
C ALA A 37 -3.71 -0.97 3.80
N GLN A 38 -4.81 -0.23 3.99
CA GLN A 38 -5.90 -0.15 3.02
C GLN A 38 -5.45 0.44 1.67
N VAL A 39 -4.65 1.51 1.70
CA VAL A 39 -4.12 2.14 0.48
C VAL A 39 -3.16 1.20 -0.24
N ALA A 40 -2.25 0.55 0.49
CA ALA A 40 -1.33 -0.43 -0.10
C ALA A 40 -2.08 -1.58 -0.76
N GLY A 41 -3.09 -2.15 -0.08
CA GLY A 41 -3.96 -3.19 -0.65
C GLY A 41 -4.69 -2.74 -1.92
N LYS A 42 -5.28 -1.54 -1.90
CA LYS A 42 -5.96 -0.96 -3.08
C LYS A 42 -5.01 -0.72 -4.25
N LEU A 43 -3.81 -0.21 -3.97
CA LEU A 43 -2.79 0.03 -5.00
C LEU A 43 -2.28 -1.30 -5.56
N ALA A 44 -2.10 -2.33 -4.73
CA ALA A 44 -1.66 -3.67 -5.16
C ALA A 44 -2.65 -4.39 -6.09
N GLN A 45 -3.88 -3.87 -6.20
CA GLN A 45 -4.93 -4.35 -7.12
C GLN A 45 -5.24 -3.34 -8.24
N ASP A 46 -4.43 -2.29 -8.42
CA ASP A 46 -4.70 -1.26 -9.43
C ASP A 46 -4.64 -1.86 -10.85
N ARG A 47 -5.55 -1.40 -11.72
CA ARG A 47 -5.59 -1.81 -13.13
C ARG A 47 -4.34 -1.35 -13.89
N HIS A 48 -3.70 -0.26 -13.47
CA HIS A 48 -2.47 0.23 -14.09
C HIS A 48 -1.24 -0.51 -13.53
N GLN A 49 -0.45 -1.13 -14.41
CA GLN A 49 0.66 -2.03 -14.04
C GLN A 49 1.70 -1.38 -13.12
N ASP A 50 2.22 -0.20 -13.45
CA ASP A 50 3.23 0.46 -12.60
C ASP A 50 2.68 0.77 -11.20
N THR A 51 1.43 1.25 -11.14
CA THR A 51 0.76 1.57 -9.88
C THR A 51 0.56 0.31 -9.04
N ARG A 52 0.18 -0.79 -9.71
CA ARG A 52 0.03 -2.10 -9.09
C ARG A 52 1.34 -2.62 -8.52
N HIS A 53 2.43 -2.49 -9.28
CA HIS A 53 3.75 -2.91 -8.86
C HIS A 53 4.18 -2.19 -7.57
N TYR A 54 4.06 -0.85 -7.51
CA TYR A 54 4.38 -0.11 -6.29
C TYR A 54 3.51 -0.53 -5.09
N GLY A 55 2.22 -0.79 -5.32
CA GLY A 55 1.33 -1.33 -4.29
C GLY A 55 1.77 -2.70 -3.78
N GLN A 56 2.16 -3.61 -4.68
CA GLN A 56 2.61 -4.96 -4.34
C GLN A 56 3.91 -4.94 -3.53
N GLU A 57 4.87 -4.07 -3.89
CA GLU A 57 6.10 -3.90 -3.11
C GLU A 57 5.79 -3.35 -1.71
N MET A 58 4.89 -2.36 -1.59
CA MET A 58 4.44 -1.89 -0.28
C MET A 58 3.83 -3.04 0.55
N VAL A 59 2.91 -3.82 -0.02
CA VAL A 59 2.30 -4.97 0.67
C VAL A 59 3.36 -5.96 1.15
N LYS A 60 4.32 -6.33 0.29
CA LYS A 60 5.42 -7.25 0.62
C LYS A 60 6.24 -6.74 1.81
N MET A 61 6.57 -5.45 1.85
CA MET A 61 7.28 -4.86 2.98
C MET A 61 6.44 -4.90 4.26
N LEU A 62 5.17 -4.49 4.17
CA LEU A 62 4.25 -4.39 5.30
C LEU A 62 3.94 -5.76 5.93
N LEU A 63 3.92 -6.85 5.16
CA LEU A 63 3.71 -8.21 5.65
C LEU A 63 4.76 -8.67 6.68
N ASN A 64 5.94 -8.04 6.72
CA ASN A 64 6.97 -8.32 7.73
C ASN A 64 6.63 -7.82 9.14
N ASN A 65 5.46 -7.19 9.33
CA ASN A 65 4.98 -6.72 10.62
C ASN A 65 3.58 -7.28 10.93
N GLN A 66 3.42 -7.91 12.09
CA GLN A 66 2.20 -8.61 12.46
C GLN A 66 0.95 -7.72 12.53
N LYS A 67 1.10 -6.44 12.91
CA LYS A 67 -0.02 -5.49 12.93
C LYS A 67 -0.48 -5.18 11.51
N PHE A 68 0.45 -4.90 10.61
CA PHE A 68 0.15 -4.66 9.20
C PHE A 68 -0.43 -5.89 8.51
N LYS A 69 0.10 -7.09 8.80
CA LYS A 69 -0.42 -8.35 8.24
C LYS A 69 -1.92 -8.51 8.51
N LYS A 70 -2.37 -8.35 9.76
CA LYS A 70 -3.79 -8.43 10.13
C LYS A 70 -4.65 -7.39 9.41
N LEU A 71 -4.16 -6.16 9.31
CA LEU A 71 -4.88 -5.07 8.64
C LEU A 71 -4.97 -5.28 7.12
N LEU A 72 -3.90 -5.82 6.52
CA LEU A 72 -3.88 -6.16 5.10
C LEU A 72 -4.86 -7.29 4.78
N GLU A 73 -4.87 -8.37 5.56
CA GLU A 73 -5.84 -9.46 5.43
C GLU A 73 -7.28 -8.93 5.45
N GLN A 74 -7.62 -8.07 6.42
CA GLN A 74 -8.94 -7.42 6.49
C GLN A 74 -9.25 -6.54 5.28
N SER A 75 -8.26 -5.84 4.74
CA SER A 75 -8.45 -4.97 3.58
C SER A 75 -8.65 -5.76 2.28
N LEU A 76 -7.95 -6.90 2.14
CA LEU A 76 -8.01 -7.75 0.95
C LEU A 76 -9.27 -8.63 0.95
N SER A 77 -9.67 -9.19 2.10
CA SER A 77 -10.90 -9.99 2.20
C SER A 77 -12.18 -9.22 1.90
N LYS A 78 -12.17 -7.89 1.98
CA LYS A 78 -13.32 -7.04 1.58
C LYS A 78 -13.48 -6.90 0.06
N HIS A 79 -12.49 -7.32 -0.73
CA HIS A 79 -12.49 -7.20 -2.19
C HIS A 79 -12.79 -8.52 -2.92
N ASP A 80 -12.91 -9.64 -2.20
CA ASP A 80 -13.24 -10.98 -2.73
C ASP A 80 -14.74 -11.34 -2.63
N LEU A 81 -15.63 -10.37 -2.36
CA LEU A 81 -17.10 -10.52 -2.34
C LEU A 81 -17.75 -9.58 -3.36
#